data_AF-E7DQC2-F1
#
_entry.id   AF-E7DQC2-F1
#
_cell.length_a   1.000
_cell.length_b   1.000
_cell.length_c   1.000
_cell.angle_alpha   90.00
_cell.angle_beta   90.00
_cell.angle_gamma   90.00
#
_symmetry.space_group_name_H-M   'P 1'
#
loop_
_entity.id
_entity.type
_entity.pdbx_description
1 polymer ?
#
loop_
_entity_poly.entity_id
_entity_poly.type
_entity_poly.pdbx_seq_one_letter_code
_entity_poly.pdbx_strand_id
1 'polypeptide(L)'
;MAPFSTCLTRTQVILDVSLGSITGWKQAYEEYGIDGLRLNYKGRKSYLSTEQREEVLSWLSKKDCWELGELEYKLAFEYEVVYQSKQSYYDLFDAADIAWKKTTKLNPKANPEAVAEKKKRLKHY
;
A
#
# COMPACT_ATOMS: atom_id res chain seq x y z
N MET A 1 35.84 -19.11 -36.70
CA MET A 1 35.27 -19.00 -35.34
C MET A 1 35.04 -17.52 -35.06
N ALA A 2 33.81 -17.03 -35.25
CA ALA A 2 33.49 -15.64 -34.92
C ALA A 2 33.54 -15.47 -33.39
N PRO A 3 34.23 -14.46 -32.84
CA PRO A 3 34.42 -14.36 -31.41
C PRO A 3 33.10 -14.01 -30.73
N PHE A 4 32.75 -14.75 -29.68
CA PHE A 4 31.56 -14.58 -28.83
C PHE A 4 31.24 -13.13 -28.40
N SER A 5 32.22 -12.23 -28.47
CA SER A 5 32.11 -10.79 -28.20
C SER A 5 31.18 -10.03 -29.16
N THR A 6 31.08 -10.44 -30.43
CA THR A 6 30.29 -9.71 -31.44
C THR A 6 28.77 -9.86 -31.24
N CYS A 7 28.33 -10.94 -30.59
CA CYS A 7 26.90 -11.17 -30.31
C CYS A 7 26.39 -10.33 -29.14
N LEU A 8 27.20 -10.16 -28.09
CA LEU A 8 26.81 -9.40 -26.89
C LEU A 8 26.72 -7.90 -27.19
N THR A 9 27.65 -7.37 -27.99
CA THR A 9 27.66 -5.96 -28.42
C THR A 9 26.46 -5.60 -29.28
N ARG A 10 25.97 -6.54 -30.12
CA ARG A 10 24.76 -6.33 -30.93
C ARG A 10 23.49 -6.30 -30.07
N THR A 11 23.36 -7.19 -29.08
CA THR A 11 22.23 -7.19 -28.14
C THR A 11 22.19 -5.93 -27.29
N GLN A 12 23.36 -5.43 -26.89
CA GLN A 12 23.50 -4.18 -26.14
C GLN A 12 22.90 -2.98 -26.91
N VAL A 13 23.20 -2.86 -28.19
CA VAL A 13 22.70 -1.77 -29.05
C VAL A 13 21.21 -1.89 -29.33
N ILE A 14 20.70 -3.12 -29.52
CA ILE A 14 19.28 -3.34 -29.85
C ILE A 14 18.37 -3.08 -28.63
N LEU A 15 18.81 -3.47 -27.44
CA LEU A 15 17.99 -3.38 -26.22
C LEU A 15 18.28 -2.13 -25.38
N ASP A 16 19.33 -1.37 -25.72
CA ASP A 16 19.82 -0.21 -24.96
C ASP A 16 20.02 -0.51 -23.45
N VAL A 17 20.76 -1.59 -23.18
CA VAL A 17 21.04 -2.05 -21.80
C VAL A 17 22.53 -2.14 -21.53
N SER A 18 22.90 -2.27 -20.26
CA SER A 18 24.30 -2.50 -19.90
C SER A 18 24.77 -3.91 -20.26
N LEU A 19 26.07 -4.05 -20.56
CA LEU A 19 26.72 -5.37 -20.71
C LEU A 19 26.51 -6.24 -19.46
N GLY A 20 26.55 -5.64 -18.26
CA GLY A 20 26.31 -6.32 -16.99
C GLY A 20 24.93 -6.97 -16.89
N SER A 21 23.90 -6.30 -17.42
CA SER A 21 22.53 -6.84 -17.51
C SER A 21 22.49 -8.07 -18.41
N ILE A 22 23.12 -8.00 -19.58
CA ILE A 22 23.16 -9.11 -20.56
C ILE A 22 23.92 -10.30 -19.99
N THR A 23 25.08 -10.08 -19.35
CA THR A 23 25.84 -11.15 -18.71
C THR A 23 25.06 -11.78 -17.56
N GLY A 24 24.34 -10.98 -16.77
CA GLY A 24 23.49 -11.48 -15.69
C GLY A 24 22.36 -12.37 -16.21
N TRP A 25 21.64 -11.94 -17.26
CA TRP A 25 20.61 -12.76 -17.88
C TRP A 25 21.16 -14.03 -18.51
N LYS A 26 22.32 -13.94 -19.17
CA LYS A 26 22.99 -15.11 -19.75
C LYS A 26 23.35 -16.13 -18.69
N GLN A 27 23.97 -15.69 -17.60
CA GLN A 27 24.35 -16.56 -16.48
C GLN A 27 23.12 -17.18 -15.81
N ALA A 28 22.07 -16.39 -15.57
CA ALA A 28 20.82 -16.89 -14.99
C ALA A 28 20.15 -17.94 -15.90
N TYR A 29 20.22 -17.76 -17.22
CA TYR A 29 19.72 -18.74 -18.18
C TYR A 29 20.57 -20.02 -18.24
N GLU A 30 21.90 -19.89 -18.17
CA GLU A 30 22.80 -21.05 -18.14
C GLU A 30 22.59 -21.91 -16.87
N GLU A 31 22.24 -21.29 -15.74
CA GLU A 31 22.06 -21.98 -14.45
C GLU A 31 20.63 -22.50 -14.22
N TYR A 32 19.62 -21.69 -14.56
CA TYR A 32 18.21 -21.97 -14.23
C TYR A 32 17.30 -22.11 -15.46
N GLY A 33 17.87 -22.08 -16.68
CA GLY A 33 17.09 -22.13 -17.92
C GLY A 33 16.14 -20.94 -18.07
N ILE A 34 14.97 -21.18 -18.65
CA ILE A 34 13.96 -20.13 -18.88
C ILE A 34 13.47 -19.52 -17.55
N ASP A 35 13.43 -20.30 -16.46
CA ASP A 35 13.03 -19.78 -15.13
C ASP A 35 14.00 -18.73 -14.59
N GLY A 36 15.29 -18.78 -14.95
CA GLY A 36 16.27 -17.75 -14.59
C GLY A 36 16.03 -16.40 -15.24
N LEU A 37 15.28 -16.36 -16.34
CA LEU A 37 14.88 -15.13 -17.04
C LEU A 37 13.53 -14.59 -16.56
N ARG A 38 12.80 -15.33 -15.72
CA ARG A 38 11.50 -14.88 -15.20
C ARG A 38 11.70 -13.75 -14.20
N LEU A 39 10.77 -12.80 -14.22
CA LEU A 39 10.74 -11.72 -13.24
C LEU A 39 10.44 -12.30 -11.85
N ASN A 40 11.47 -12.45 -11.02
CA ASN A 40 11.33 -12.91 -9.62
C ASN A 40 10.77 -11.84 -8.67
N TYR A 41 10.57 -10.61 -9.16
CA TYR A 41 9.96 -9.54 -8.38
C TYR A 41 8.46 -9.81 -8.19
N LYS A 42 8.08 -10.31 -7.01
CA LYS A 42 6.69 -10.67 -6.67
C LYS A 42 5.77 -9.47 -6.39
N GLY A 43 6.26 -8.24 -6.63
CA GLY A 43 5.57 -7.02 -6.24
C GLY A 43 5.61 -6.78 -4.72
N ARG A 44 5.19 -5.58 -4.29
CA ARG A 44 4.81 -5.36 -2.89
C ARG A 44 3.41 -5.93 -2.66
N LYS A 45 3.16 -6.50 -1.48
CA LYS A 45 1.81 -6.89 -1.07
C LYS A 45 0.94 -5.63 -1.01
N SER A 46 0.00 -5.54 -1.93
CA SER A 46 -0.90 -4.39 -2.04
C SER A 46 -2.19 -4.56 -1.23
N TYR A 47 -2.51 -5.79 -0.82
CA TYR A 47 -3.73 -6.12 -0.09
C TYR A 47 -3.48 -7.19 0.98
N LEU A 48 -4.30 -7.15 2.03
CA LEU A 48 -4.37 -8.18 3.07
C LEU A 48 -4.91 -9.49 2.50
N SER A 49 -4.42 -10.63 3.02
CA SER A 49 -5.10 -11.90 2.84
C SER A 49 -6.45 -11.92 3.58
N THR A 50 -7.29 -12.91 3.30
CA THR A 50 -8.58 -13.09 3.99
C THR A 50 -8.38 -13.22 5.51
N GLU A 51 -7.42 -14.04 5.93
CA GLU A 51 -7.10 -14.25 7.34
C GLU A 51 -6.63 -12.95 8.02
N GLN A 52 -5.71 -12.23 7.38
CA GLN A 52 -5.21 -10.95 7.89
C GLN A 52 -6.33 -9.90 7.98
N ARG A 53 -7.25 -9.90 7.03
CA ARG A 53 -8.41 -9.01 7.05
C ARG A 53 -9.29 -9.30 8.27
N GLU A 54 -9.58 -10.56 8.56
CA GLU A 54 -10.36 -10.95 9.74
C GLU A 54 -9.66 -10.55 11.05
N GLU A 55 -8.35 -10.72 11.13
CA GLU A 55 -7.55 -10.27 12.28
C GLU A 55 -7.63 -8.74 12.47
N VAL A 56 -7.51 -7.98 11.38
CA VAL A 56 -7.62 -6.51 11.42
C VAL A 56 -9.02 -6.08 11.86
N LEU A 57 -10.08 -6.71 11.35
CA LEU A 57 -11.45 -6.41 11.76
C LEU A 57 -11.67 -6.71 13.25
N SER A 58 -11.18 -7.87 13.73
CA SER A 58 -11.23 -8.23 15.15
C SER A 58 -10.45 -7.27 16.05
N TRP A 59 -9.29 -6.79 15.57
CA TRP A 59 -8.51 -5.77 16.27
C TRP A 59 -9.24 -4.42 16.33
N LEU A 60 -9.85 -4.02 15.21
CA LEU A 60 -10.64 -2.79 15.10
C LEU A 60 -11.82 -2.79 16.09
N SER A 61 -12.54 -3.91 16.25
CA SER A 61 -13.66 -4.02 17.19
C SER A 61 -13.31 -3.82 18.68
N LYS A 62 -12.02 -3.72 19.05
CA LYS A 62 -11.58 -3.56 20.45
C LYS A 62 -11.76 -2.14 21.01
N LYS A 63 -12.04 -1.15 20.15
CA LYS A 63 -12.12 0.27 20.52
C LYS A 63 -13.19 0.96 19.67
N ASP A 64 -14.01 1.80 20.29
CA ASP A 64 -15.12 2.50 19.63
C ASP A 64 -14.69 3.56 18.60
N CYS A 65 -13.48 4.12 18.70
CA CYS A 65 -13.01 5.21 17.85
C CYS A 65 -11.52 5.06 17.52
N TRP A 66 -11.19 5.12 16.23
CA TRP A 66 -9.82 5.02 15.72
C TRP A 66 -9.42 6.25 14.88
N GLU A 67 -8.12 6.54 14.87
CA GLU A 67 -7.54 7.43 13.87
C GLU A 67 -7.03 6.65 12.66
N LEU A 68 -7.14 7.25 11.46
CA LEU A 68 -6.66 6.63 10.22
C LEU A 68 -5.18 6.23 10.30
N GLY A 69 -4.35 7.08 10.91
CA GLY A 69 -2.92 6.82 11.06
C GLY A 69 -2.59 5.60 11.92
N GLU A 70 -3.45 5.25 12.90
CA GLU A 70 -3.28 4.03 13.71
C GLU A 70 -3.44 2.78 12.82
N LEU A 71 -4.46 2.78 11.95
CA LEU A 71 -4.70 1.71 11.00
C LEU A 71 -3.60 1.63 9.93
N GLU A 72 -3.17 2.77 9.38
CA GLU A 72 -2.06 2.84 8.43
C GLU A 72 -0.77 2.25 9.01
N TYR A 73 -0.43 2.60 10.24
CA TYR A 73 0.76 2.10 10.93
C TYR A 73 0.68 0.59 11.17
N LYS A 74 -0.46 0.09 11.67
CA LYS A 74 -0.69 -1.34 11.92
C LYS A 74 -0.48 -2.16 10.64
N LEU A 75 -1.09 -1.72 9.54
CA LEU A 75 -1.02 -2.41 8.24
C LEU A 75 0.38 -2.43 7.64
N ALA A 76 1.08 -1.29 7.70
CA ALA A 76 2.44 -1.19 7.19
C ALA A 76 3.45 -1.97 8.03
N PHE A 77 3.32 -1.94 9.36
CA PHE A 77 4.28 -2.56 10.26
C PHE A 77 4.11 -4.08 10.37
N GLU A 78 2.88 -4.60 10.46
CA GLU A 78 2.65 -6.02 10.72
C GLU A 78 2.45 -6.84 9.45
N TYR A 79 1.93 -6.23 8.39
CA TYR A 79 1.56 -6.94 7.17
C TYR A 79 2.31 -6.45 5.93
N GLU A 80 3.13 -5.40 6.06
CA GLU A 80 3.81 -4.71 4.95
C GLU A 80 2.84 -4.24 3.85
N VAL A 81 1.58 -3.97 4.22
CA VAL A 81 0.52 -3.52 3.32
C VAL A 81 0.36 -2.01 3.42
N VAL A 82 0.43 -1.33 2.27
CA VAL A 82 0.14 0.10 2.14
C VAL A 82 -0.81 0.27 0.96
N TYR A 83 -2.05 0.71 1.24
CA TYR A 83 -3.00 0.98 0.16
C TYR A 83 -2.69 2.30 -0.52
N GLN A 84 -2.85 2.31 -1.84
CA GLN A 84 -2.70 3.54 -2.62
C GLN A 84 -3.83 4.54 -2.36
N SER A 85 -5.04 4.05 -2.11
CA SER A 85 -6.22 4.88 -1.87
C SER A 85 -6.59 4.89 -0.39
N LYS A 86 -6.90 6.10 0.12
CA LYS A 86 -7.47 6.27 1.47
C LYS A 86 -8.81 5.57 1.62
N GLN A 87 -9.56 5.44 0.52
CA GLN A 87 -10.86 4.76 0.53
C GLN A 87 -10.75 3.32 1.03
N SER A 88 -9.70 2.60 0.62
CA SER A 88 -9.48 1.20 1.04
C SER A 88 -9.33 1.04 2.56
N TYR A 89 -8.83 2.08 3.25
CA TYR A 89 -8.80 2.08 4.71
C TYR A 89 -10.18 2.36 5.32
N TYR A 90 -10.96 3.27 4.71
CA TYR A 90 -12.33 3.53 5.17
C TYR A 90 -13.25 2.34 4.97
N ASP A 91 -13.04 1.54 3.93
CA ASP A 91 -13.79 0.30 3.71
C ASP A 91 -13.53 -0.73 4.83
N LEU A 92 -12.35 -0.72 5.46
CA LEU A 92 -12.06 -1.55 6.65
C LEU A 92 -12.78 -1.04 7.89
N PHE A 93 -12.89 0.28 8.08
CA PHE A 93 -13.66 0.84 9.18
C PHE A 93 -15.16 0.58 9.03
N ASP A 94 -15.68 0.71 7.81
CA ASP A 94 -17.08 0.41 7.47
C ASP A 94 -17.40 -1.06 7.72
N ALA A 95 -16.53 -1.98 7.27
CA ALA A 95 -16.68 -3.41 7.51
C ALA A 95 -16.61 -3.81 8.99
N ALA A 96 -16.00 -2.99 9.84
CA ALA A 96 -15.93 -3.21 11.30
C ALA A 96 -17.04 -2.48 12.08
N ASP A 97 -17.97 -1.79 11.39
CA ASP A 97 -19.02 -0.94 11.96
C ASP A 97 -18.47 0.15 12.90
N ILE A 98 -17.31 0.72 12.55
CA ILE A 98 -16.62 1.70 13.40
C ILE A 98 -16.87 3.12 12.95
N ALA A 99 -17.28 3.95 13.91
CA ALA A 99 -17.27 5.39 13.75
C ALA A 99 -15.82 5.92 13.75
N TRP A 100 -15.29 6.26 12.57
CA TRP A 100 -14.01 6.95 12.46
C TRP A 100 -14.20 8.45 12.69
N LYS A 101 -13.41 9.05 13.59
CA LYS A 101 -13.50 10.48 13.90
C LYS A 101 -12.41 11.22 13.16
N LYS A 102 -12.77 12.07 12.20
CA LYS A 102 -11.84 13.08 11.67
C LYS A 102 -11.45 13.99 12.83
N THR A 103 -10.20 13.94 13.28
CA THR A 103 -9.68 14.84 14.31
C THR A 103 -9.67 16.27 13.77
N THR A 104 -10.83 16.92 13.87
CA THR A 104 -10.90 18.37 13.78
C THR A 104 -10.23 18.88 15.03
N LYS A 105 -9.05 19.48 14.87
CA LYS A 105 -8.30 20.18 15.91
C LYS A 105 -9.31 20.95 16.76
N LEU A 106 -9.59 20.47 17.97
CA LEU A 106 -10.55 21.10 18.87
C LEU A 106 -10.08 22.54 19.06
N ASN A 107 -10.85 23.49 18.51
CA ASN A 107 -10.60 24.90 18.74
C ASN A 107 -10.80 25.13 20.25
N PRO A 108 -9.76 25.52 21.02
CA PRO A 108 -9.88 25.72 22.47
C PRO A 108 -10.87 26.83 22.85
N LYS A 109 -11.34 27.61 21.86
CA LYS A 109 -12.33 28.68 21.98
C LYS A 109 -13.73 28.25 21.56
N ALA A 110 -14.12 26.99 21.73
CA ALA A 110 -15.49 26.57 21.47
C ALA A 110 -16.45 27.20 22.50
N ASN A 111 -16.84 28.46 22.25
CA ASN A 111 -17.84 29.17 23.04
C ASN A 111 -19.16 28.37 22.93
N PRO A 112 -19.71 27.87 24.05
CA PRO A 112 -20.90 27.03 24.06
C PRO A 112 -22.12 27.69 23.38
N GLU A 113 -22.23 29.02 23.42
CA GLU A 113 -23.32 29.75 22.76
C GLU A 113 -23.24 29.68 21.23
N ALA A 114 -22.05 29.86 20.65
CA ALA A 114 -21.86 29.82 19.20
C ALA A 114 -22.13 28.42 18.62
N VAL A 115 -21.88 27.36 19.40
CA VAL A 115 -22.21 25.98 19.02
C VAL A 115 -23.71 25.73 19.09
N ALA A 116 -24.39 26.27 20.10
CA ALA A 116 -25.84 26.13 20.26
C ALA A 116 -26.60 26.87 19.15
N GLU A 117 -26.17 28.06 18.75
CA GLU A 117 -26.80 28.82 17.67
C GLU A 117 -26.68 28.10 16.32
N LYS A 118 -25.50 27.50 16.04
CA LYS A 118 -25.27 26.70 14.83
C LYS A 118 -26.16 25.45 14.78
N LYS A 119 -26.37 24.78 15.93
CA LYS A 119 -27.30 23.65 16.05
C LYS A 119 -28.76 24.07 15.83
N LYS A 120 -29.16 25.28 16.24
CA LYS A 120 -30.51 25.82 15.98
C LYS A 120 -30.71 26.12 14.49
N ARG A 121 -29.73 26.72 13.80
CA ARG A 121 -29.79 26.98 12.35
C ARG A 121 -29.97 25.72 11.51
N LEU A 122 -29.35 24.60 11.90
CA LEU A 122 -29.41 23.33 11.17
C LEU A 122 -30.73 22.55 11.37
N LYS A 123 -31.51 22.88 12.40
CA LYS A 123 -32.83 22.26 12.66
C LYS A 123 -33.97 22.88 11.86
N HIS A 124 -33.70 23.98 11.16
CA HIS A 124 -34.73 24.80 10.51
C HIS A 124 -34.73 24.66 8.98
N TYR A 125 -33.99 23.68 8.44
CA TYR A 125 -33.97 23.31 7.02
C TYR A 125 -34.51 21.89 6.85
#